data_AF-A0A1Y2FEN9-F1
#
_entry.id   AF-A0A1Y2FEN9-F1
#
_cell.length_a   1.000
_cell.length_b   1.000
_cell.length_c   1.000
_cell.angle_alpha   90.00
_cell.angle_beta   90.00
_cell.angle_gamma   90.00
#
_symmetry.space_group_name_H-M   'P 1'
#
loop_
_entity.id
_entity.type
_entity.pdbx_description
1 polymer ?
#
loop_
_entity_poly.entity_id
_entity_poly.type
_entity_poly.pdbx_seq_one_letter_code
_entity_poly.pdbx_strand_id
1 'polypeptide(L)'
;MTLAQSFDGFTGLSPSSPSSHSPEHPQLSLFDDRAEDQDQFLLDDKPAPSNKKSNGRKGPGAADKRATHNAIERARRESLNGRFMTLAEALPSMAKVKRPSKSVIVQNALSFVYDAQVS
;
A
#
# COMPACT_ATOMS: atom_id res chain seq x y z
N MET A 1 -10.75 1.88 -57.34
CA MET A 1 -10.74 3.31 -57.68
C MET A 1 -11.40 4.07 -56.54
N THR A 2 -10.72 5.12 -56.05
CA THR A 2 -11.19 6.26 -55.21
C THR A 2 -11.78 5.98 -53.81
N LEU A 3 -11.12 6.34 -52.68
CA LEU A 3 -11.00 7.67 -52.01
C LEU A 3 -12.39 8.22 -51.61
N ALA A 4 -12.71 8.72 -50.40
CA ALA A 4 -11.94 9.34 -49.33
C ALA A 4 -12.71 9.30 -47.98
N GLN A 5 -12.03 9.80 -46.95
CA GLN A 5 -12.39 9.95 -45.54
C GLN A 5 -13.69 10.72 -45.28
N SER A 6 -14.33 10.43 -44.13
CA SER A 6 -14.93 11.48 -43.30
C SER A 6 -14.80 11.09 -41.82
N PHE A 7 -14.10 11.93 -41.07
CA PHE A 7 -13.90 11.85 -39.63
C PHE A 7 -14.85 12.87 -39.00
N ASP A 8 -15.97 12.42 -38.43
CA ASP A 8 -16.91 13.33 -37.82
C ASP A 8 -16.64 13.47 -36.31
N GLY A 9 -16.30 14.69 -35.90
CA GLY A 9 -16.80 15.24 -34.63
C GLY A 9 -15.93 15.09 -33.38
N PHE A 10 -14.67 15.57 -33.40
CA PHE A 10 -14.00 15.98 -32.16
C PHE A 10 -14.55 17.35 -31.72
N THR A 11 -15.68 17.35 -31.02
CA THR A 11 -16.17 18.56 -30.34
C THR A 11 -15.31 18.81 -29.11
N GLY A 12 -14.38 19.75 -29.26
CA GLY A 12 -13.63 20.32 -28.16
C GLY A 12 -14.55 21.00 -27.14
N LEU A 13 -14.51 20.50 -25.91
CA LEU A 13 -14.90 21.26 -24.73
C LEU A 13 -13.70 21.26 -23.79
N SER A 14 -13.03 22.41 -23.77
CA SER A 14 -11.96 22.76 -22.84
C SER A 14 -12.53 22.84 -21.42
N PRO A 15 -11.97 22.13 -20.42
CA PRO A 15 -12.24 22.47 -19.03
C PRO A 15 -11.49 23.75 -18.69
N SER A 16 -12.26 24.81 -18.43
CA SER A 16 -11.79 26.07 -17.86
C SER A 16 -11.01 25.84 -16.56
N SER A 17 -9.75 26.27 -16.55
CA SER A 17 -8.89 26.30 -15.37
C SER A 17 -9.50 27.17 -14.26
N PRO A 18 -9.62 26.69 -13.01
CA PRO A 18 -9.89 27.57 -11.88
C PRO A 18 -8.65 28.42 -11.54
N SER A 19 -8.94 29.69 -11.28
CA SER A 19 -8.06 30.80 -10.96
C SER A 19 -6.90 30.47 -10.01
N SER A 20 -5.73 31.03 -10.34
CA SER A 20 -4.59 31.20 -9.45
C SER A 20 -5.01 31.91 -8.16
N HIS A 21 -4.85 31.23 -7.03
CA HIS A 21 -4.67 31.87 -5.73
C HIS A 21 -3.40 31.30 -5.12
N SER A 22 -2.36 32.12 -5.17
CA SER A 22 -1.08 31.92 -4.52
C SER A 22 -1.23 32.28 -3.05
N PRO A 23 -1.04 31.37 -2.09
CA PRO A 23 -0.71 31.79 -0.73
C PRO A 23 0.75 32.24 -0.72
N GLU A 24 0.98 33.47 -0.28
CA GLU A 24 2.31 33.97 0.05
C GLU A 24 2.96 33.01 1.06
N HIS A 25 4.07 32.38 0.66
CA HIS A 25 4.94 31.68 1.58
C HIS A 25 6.01 32.67 2.06
N PRO A 26 6.08 32.98 3.37
CA PRO A 26 7.21 33.69 3.94
C PRO A 26 8.49 32.87 3.75
N GLN A 27 9.56 33.55 3.36
CA GLN A 27 10.87 33.00 3.09
C GLN A 27 11.54 32.37 4.32
N LEU A 28 12.16 31.22 4.08
CA LEU A 28 13.42 30.71 4.66
C LEU A 28 13.70 30.99 6.15
N SER A 29 13.62 29.94 6.95
CA SER A 29 14.64 29.69 7.98
C SER A 29 15.35 28.37 7.71
N LEU A 30 16.58 28.54 7.27
CA LEU A 30 17.71 27.63 7.36
C LEU A 30 17.74 26.96 8.74
N PHE A 31 17.31 25.70 8.84
CA PHE A 31 17.65 24.82 9.95
C PHE A 31 18.49 23.68 9.39
N ASP A 32 19.79 23.88 9.57
CA ASP A 32 20.89 22.96 9.30
C ASP A 32 20.96 21.90 10.42
N ASP A 33 21.28 20.66 10.01
CA ASP A 33 21.87 19.55 10.77
C ASP A 33 21.52 19.32 12.25
N ARG A 34 20.72 18.27 12.50
CA ARG A 34 21.07 17.29 13.54
C ARG A 34 20.45 15.92 13.26
N ALA A 35 21.28 15.00 12.80
CA ALA A 35 21.01 13.57 12.89
C ALA A 35 20.93 13.17 14.37
N GLU A 36 19.72 12.94 14.86
CA GLU A 36 19.51 12.25 16.14
C GLU A 36 19.30 10.77 15.85
N ASP A 37 20.27 9.98 16.31
CA ASP A 37 20.18 8.54 16.54
C ASP A 37 18.83 8.16 17.14
N GLN A 38 18.15 7.21 16.50
CA GLN A 38 17.18 6.35 17.18
C GLN A 38 17.56 4.89 16.91
N ASP A 39 18.69 4.49 17.47
CA ASP A 39 18.88 3.12 17.90
C ASP A 39 17.98 2.87 19.12
N GLN A 40 17.00 1.99 18.99
CA GLN A 40 16.84 0.79 19.82
C GLN A 40 15.42 0.22 19.72
N PHE A 41 15.27 -0.79 18.86
CA PHE A 41 14.65 -2.05 19.29
C PHE A 41 15.25 -3.19 18.47
N LEU A 42 16.37 -3.70 18.96
CA LEU A 42 17.01 -4.93 18.53
C LEU A 42 16.05 -6.09 18.85
N LEU A 43 15.45 -6.70 17.82
CA LEU A 43 15.07 -8.10 17.89
C LEU A 43 15.79 -8.83 16.76
N ASP A 44 16.79 -9.60 17.19
CA ASP A 44 17.54 -10.61 16.46
C ASP A 44 16.68 -11.42 15.49
N ASP A 45 16.91 -11.21 14.19
CA ASP A 45 17.06 -12.29 13.21
C ASP A 45 17.57 -11.69 11.89
N LYS A 46 18.89 -11.66 11.72
CA LYS A 46 19.57 -11.05 10.56
C LYS A 46 19.81 -12.11 9.48
N PRO A 47 19.04 -12.17 8.37
CA PRO A 47 19.57 -12.75 7.15
C PRO A 47 20.57 -11.75 6.54
N ALA A 48 21.81 -12.22 6.36
CA ALA A 48 22.92 -11.45 5.81
C ALA A 48 22.53 -10.70 4.51
N PRO A 49 22.99 -9.45 4.31
CA PRO A 49 22.76 -8.75 3.05
C PRO A 49 23.63 -9.42 1.96
N SER A 50 23.00 -10.24 1.12
CA SER A 50 23.65 -10.71 -0.11
C SER A 50 23.92 -9.49 -0.99
N ASN A 51 25.20 -9.10 -1.04
CA ASN A 51 25.72 -7.98 -1.80
C ASN A 51 25.67 -8.30 -3.30
N LYS A 52 24.49 -8.15 -3.91
CA LYS A 52 24.36 -8.18 -5.37
C LYS A 52 24.65 -6.79 -5.91
N LYS A 53 25.93 -6.58 -6.17
CA LYS A 53 26.48 -5.51 -6.99
C LYS A 53 25.71 -5.45 -8.32
N SER A 54 24.85 -4.45 -8.51
CA SER A 54 24.30 -4.13 -9.83
C SER A 54 24.86 -2.79 -10.28
N ASN A 55 25.41 -2.81 -11.49
CA ASN A 55 26.20 -1.77 -12.11
C ASN A 55 25.43 -0.45 -12.27
N GLY A 56 26.10 0.65 -11.94
CA GLY A 56 25.98 1.95 -12.61
C GLY A 56 24.56 2.53 -12.71
N ARG A 57 24.02 3.06 -11.61
CA ARG A 57 22.97 4.09 -11.63
C ARG A 57 22.96 4.87 -10.31
N LYS A 58 22.77 6.19 -10.41
CA LYS A 58 22.88 7.24 -9.37
C LYS A 58 22.28 6.85 -8.00
N GLY A 59 23.09 6.34 -7.07
CA GLY A 59 22.82 6.22 -5.62
C GLY A 59 21.51 5.52 -5.22
N PRO A 60 21.30 5.18 -3.94
CA PRO A 60 19.97 4.83 -3.46
C PRO A 60 19.14 6.11 -3.40
N GLY A 61 18.60 6.53 -4.54
CA GLY A 61 17.62 7.61 -4.59
C GLY A 61 16.42 7.29 -3.69
N ALA A 62 15.61 8.29 -3.38
CA ALA A 62 14.36 8.10 -2.63
C ALA A 62 13.46 6.97 -3.20
N ALA A 63 13.62 6.63 -4.48
CA ALA A 63 12.98 5.49 -5.15
C ALA A 63 13.34 4.14 -4.52
N ASP A 64 14.62 3.87 -4.22
CA ASP A 64 15.05 2.59 -3.66
C ASP A 64 14.56 2.42 -2.22
N LYS A 65 14.60 3.51 -1.42
CA LYS A 65 14.02 3.53 -0.06
C LYS A 65 12.50 3.27 -0.07
N ARG A 66 11.78 3.81 -1.06
CA ARG A 66 10.35 3.54 -1.24
C ARG A 66 10.08 2.11 -1.70
N ALA A 67 10.95 1.55 -2.54
CA ALA A 67 10.81 0.17 -3.02
C ALA A 67 10.98 -0.84 -1.87
N THR A 68 12.00 -0.67 -1.02
CA THR A 68 12.22 -1.53 0.15
C THR A 68 11.05 -1.43 1.13
N HIS A 69 10.60 -0.21 1.44
CA HIS A 69 9.43 0.01 2.31
C HIS A 69 8.16 -0.66 1.76
N ASN A 70 7.87 -0.49 0.46
CA ASN A 70 6.72 -1.11 -0.19
C ASN A 70 6.78 -2.65 -0.18
N ALA A 71 7.97 -3.23 -0.25
CA ALA A 71 8.18 -4.66 -0.15
C ALA A 71 7.85 -5.16 1.27
N ILE A 72 8.38 -4.49 2.30
CA ILE A 72 8.15 -4.85 3.70
C ILE A 72 6.66 -4.76 4.05
N GLU A 73 5.98 -3.66 3.72
CA GLU A 73 4.57 -3.50 4.04
C GLU A 73 3.67 -4.45 3.24
N ARG A 74 4.08 -4.87 2.04
CA ARG A 74 3.37 -5.91 1.29
C ARG A 74 3.47 -7.26 2.03
N ALA A 75 4.67 -7.68 2.44
CA ALA A 75 4.86 -8.91 3.21
C ALA A 75 4.06 -8.91 4.52
N ARG A 76 4.05 -7.77 5.24
CA ARG A 76 3.22 -7.59 6.44
C ARG A 76 1.73 -7.79 6.15
N ARG A 77 1.22 -7.17 5.08
CA ARG A 77 -0.18 -7.31 4.65
C ARG A 77 -0.52 -8.73 4.22
N GLU A 78 0.38 -9.43 3.54
CA GLU A 78 0.20 -10.83 3.14
C GLU A 78 0.14 -11.75 4.37
N SER A 79 1.05 -11.58 5.34
CA SER A 79 1.00 -12.31 6.61
C SER A 79 -0.30 -12.08 7.38
N LEU A 80 -0.77 -10.82 7.45
CA LEU A 80 -2.03 -10.50 8.10
C LEU A 80 -3.23 -11.12 7.35
N ASN A 81 -3.26 -11.01 6.02
CA ASN A 81 -4.32 -11.58 5.21
C ASN A 81 -4.34 -13.11 5.31
N GLY A 82 -3.17 -13.77 5.42
CA GLY A 82 -3.07 -15.21 5.67
C GLY A 82 -3.81 -15.62 6.95
N ARG A 83 -3.61 -14.88 8.05
CA ARG A 83 -4.33 -15.12 9.32
C ARG A 83 -5.85 -14.96 9.19
N PHE A 84 -6.33 -14.00 8.39
CA PHE A 84 -7.75 -13.87 8.08
C PHE A 84 -8.31 -15.08 7.32
N MET A 85 -7.55 -15.65 6.38
CA MET A 85 -7.98 -16.84 5.64
C MET A 85 -8.00 -18.09 6.53
N THR A 86 -6.98 -18.29 7.37
CA THR A 86 -6.97 -19.38 8.36
C THR A 86 -8.15 -19.28 9.32
N LEU A 87 -8.45 -18.08 9.82
CA LEU A 87 -9.64 -17.85 10.64
C LEU A 87 -10.91 -18.18 9.86
N ALA A 88 -10.97 -17.84 8.58
CA ALA A 88 -12.13 -18.11 7.76
C ALA A 88 -12.41 -19.60 7.55
N GLU A 89 -11.36 -20.38 7.34
CA GLU A 89 -11.43 -21.84 7.18
C GLU A 89 -11.83 -22.55 8.48
N ALA A 90 -11.46 -22.00 9.64
CA ALA A 90 -11.82 -22.56 10.94
C ALA A 90 -13.30 -22.37 11.32
N LEU A 91 -14.01 -21.44 10.66
CA LEU A 91 -15.40 -21.12 11.00
C LEU A 91 -16.41 -21.99 10.22
N PRO A 92 -17.30 -22.74 10.91
CA PRO A 92 -18.25 -23.64 10.25
C PRO A 92 -19.18 -22.94 9.24
N SER A 93 -19.59 -21.69 9.55
CA SER A 93 -20.49 -20.88 8.73
C SER A 93 -19.86 -20.41 7.41
N MET A 94 -18.52 -20.37 7.31
CA MET A 94 -17.84 -19.70 6.20
C MET A 94 -17.23 -20.67 5.16
N ALA A 95 -17.33 -21.98 5.34
CA ALA A 95 -16.81 -22.99 4.41
C ALA A 95 -17.36 -22.87 2.97
N LYS A 96 -18.55 -22.29 2.79
CA LYS A 96 -19.19 -22.11 1.47
C LYS A 96 -18.88 -20.77 0.81
N VAL A 97 -18.27 -19.82 1.53
CA VAL A 97 -18.04 -18.46 1.03
C VAL A 97 -16.67 -18.36 0.39
N LYS A 98 -16.61 -18.21 -0.94
CA LYS A 98 -15.35 -18.22 -1.71
C LYS A 98 -14.47 -16.98 -1.51
N ARG A 99 -15.07 -15.82 -1.20
CA ARG A 99 -14.37 -14.53 -1.06
C ARG A 99 -14.93 -13.71 0.10
N PRO A 100 -14.79 -14.17 1.35
CA PRO A 100 -15.33 -13.46 2.50
C PRO A 100 -14.57 -12.14 2.71
N SER A 101 -15.30 -11.09 3.09
CA SER A 101 -14.69 -9.80 3.43
C SER A 101 -14.09 -9.83 4.83
N LYS A 102 -13.09 -8.97 5.11
CA LYS A 102 -12.44 -8.91 6.44
C LYS A 102 -13.46 -8.66 7.57
N SER A 103 -14.42 -7.77 7.34
CA SER A 103 -15.46 -7.47 8.34
C SER A 103 -16.35 -8.67 8.63
N VAL A 104 -16.77 -9.39 7.58
CA VAL A 104 -17.63 -10.59 7.70
C VAL A 104 -16.91 -11.70 8.46
N ILE A 105 -15.61 -11.91 8.20
CA ILE A 105 -14.79 -12.90 8.93
C ILE A 105 -14.81 -12.61 10.43
N VAL A 106 -14.60 -11.34 10.82
CA VAL A 106 -14.58 -10.95 12.23
C VAL A 106 -15.96 -11.11 12.88
N GLN A 107 -17.04 -10.68 12.21
CA GLN A 107 -18.39 -10.78 12.75
C GLN A 107 -18.79 -12.24 13.00
N ASN A 108 -18.55 -13.12 12.02
CA ASN A 108 -18.85 -14.55 12.16
C ASN A 108 -18.00 -15.22 13.24
N ALA A 109 -16.73 -14.79 13.39
CA ALA A 109 -15.88 -15.28 14.48
C ALA A 109 -16.46 -14.92 15.86
N LEU A 110 -16.93 -13.68 16.03
CA LEU A 110 -17.55 -13.25 17.28
C LEU A 110 -18.84 -14.02 17.56
N SER A 111 -19.72 -14.17 16.57
CA SER A 111 -20.95 -14.97 16.72
C SER A 111 -20.65 -16.39 17.18
N PHE A 112 -19.68 -17.05 16.54
CA PHE A 112 -19.28 -18.42 16.90
C PHE A 112 -18.79 -18.52 18.35
N VAL A 113 -18.00 -17.56 18.80
CA VAL A 113 -17.49 -17.51 20.18
C VAL A 113 -18.61 -17.23 21.19
N TYR A 114 -19.61 -16.41 20.85
CA TYR A 114 -20.77 -16.19 21.72
C TYR A 114 -21.65 -17.43 21.82
N ASP A 115 -21.96 -18.08 20.70
CA ASP A 115 -22.77 -19.30 20.68
C ASP A 115 -22.11 -20.44 21.48
N ALA A 116 -20.78 -20.56 21.38
CA ALA A 116 -20.00 -21.55 22.12
C ALA A 116 -19.89 -21.27 23.64
N GLN A 117 -20.14 -20.04 24.09
CA GLN A 117 -20.13 -19.68 25.52
C GLN A 117 -21.51 -19.81 26.18
N VAL A 118 -22.58 -19.75 25.39
CA VAL A 118 -23.97 -19.83 25.87
C VAL A 118 -24.51 -21.28 25.83
N SER A 119 -23.77 -22.19 25.20
CA SER A 119 -24.05 -23.64 25.14
C SER A 119 -23.30 -24.41 26.21
#